data_AF-A0A1A8FWB7-F1
#
_entry.id   AF-A0A1A8FWB7-F1
#
_cell.length_a   1.000
_cell.length_b   1.000
_cell.length_c   1.000
_cell.angle_alpha   90.00
_cell.angle_beta   90.00
_cell.angle_gamma   90.00
#
_symmetry.space_group_name_H-M   'P 1'
#
loop_
_entity.id
_entity.type
_entity.pdbx_description
1 polymer ?
#
loop_
_entity_poly.entity_id
_entity_poly.type
_entity_poly.pdbx_seq_one_letter_code
_entity_poly.pdbx_strand_id
1 'polypeptide(L)' 'ISTMTFSGLNSLVLLVLLNNSLTRLDDICREMPRLNWLDLEGNLIEMIGNTSFCSCSMLTVLVLQRNRISYIHERA' A
#
# COMPACT_ATOMS: atom_id res chain seq x y z
N ILE A 1 0.04 9.34 5.33
CA ILE A 1 -0.47 8.57 6.50
C ILE A 1 0.73 7.90 7.15
N SER A 2 0.79 7.81 8.48
CA SER A 2 1.90 7.12 9.15
C SER A 2 1.65 5.60 9.11
N THR A 3 2.68 4.76 8.95
CA THR A 3 2.53 3.30 9.06
C THR A 3 1.95 2.90 10.41
N MET A 4 2.36 3.61 11.48
CA MET A 4 1.84 3.41 12.84
C MET A 4 0.34 3.72 12.98
N THR A 5 -0.27 4.43 12.01
CA THR A 5 -1.72 4.62 11.99
C THR A 5 -2.48 3.29 11.93
N PHE A 6 -1.88 2.26 11.34
CA PHE A 6 -2.49 0.94 11.21
C PHE A 6 -2.03 -0.06 12.27
N SER A 7 -1.32 0.41 13.30
CA SER A 7 -0.72 -0.49 14.29
C SER A 7 -1.76 -1.34 15.01
N GLY A 8 -1.51 -2.64 15.10
CA GLY A 8 -2.37 -3.61 15.75
C GLY A 8 -3.54 -4.13 14.90
N LEU A 9 -3.68 -3.72 13.63
CA LEU A 9 -4.70 -4.23 12.71
C LEU A 9 -4.37 -5.63 12.15
N ASN A 10 -4.00 -6.55 13.05
CA ASN A 10 -3.46 -7.87 12.75
C ASN A 10 -4.41 -8.81 11.99
N SER A 11 -5.71 -8.51 11.98
CA SER A 11 -6.75 -9.31 11.31
C SER A 11 -7.34 -8.62 10.08
N LEU A 12 -6.85 -7.43 9.70
CA LEU A 12 -7.38 -6.72 8.55
C LEU A 12 -7.00 -7.47 7.25
N VAL A 13 -8.00 -7.75 6.42
CA VAL A 13 -7.83 -8.46 5.13
C VAL A 13 -7.99 -7.53 3.93
N LEU A 14 -8.79 -6.47 4.08
CA LEU A 14 -9.11 -5.49 3.04
C LEU A 14 -8.87 -4.09 3.58
N LEU A 15 -8.09 -3.29 2.85
CA LEU A 15 -7.92 -1.86 3.09
C LEU A 15 -8.24 -1.07 1.82
N VAL A 16 -9.17 -0.13 1.92
CA VAL A 16 -9.58 0.76 0.83
C VAL A 16 -9.29 2.21 1.22
N LEU A 17 -8.45 2.88 0.44
CA LEU A 17 -8.04 4.28 0.60
C LEU A 17 -8.27 5.05 -0.71
N LEU A 18 -9.37 4.75 -1.40
CA LEU A 18 -9.81 5.37 -2.65
C LEU A 18 -9.89 6.91 -2.54
N ASN A 19 -9.44 7.62 -3.58
CA ASN A 19 -9.57 9.07 -3.75
C ASN A 19 -9.05 9.89 -2.57
N ASN A 20 -7.86 9.53 -2.07
CA ASN A 20 -7.13 10.30 -1.07
C ASN A 20 -5.96 11.07 -1.71
N SER A 21 -5.16 11.74 -0.89
CA SER A 21 -4.00 12.53 -1.32
C SER A 21 -2.67 11.84 -0.95
N LEU A 22 -2.61 10.51 -0.97
CA LEU A 22 -1.38 9.78 -0.65
C LEU A 22 -0.34 10.00 -1.74
N THR A 23 0.85 10.49 -1.37
CA THR A 23 1.95 10.75 -2.31
C THR A 23 3.03 9.67 -2.29
N ARG A 24 3.06 8.86 -1.23
CA ARG A 24 4.06 7.80 -1.01
C ARG A 24 3.40 6.58 -0.40
N LEU A 25 4.06 5.44 -0.59
CA LEU A 25 3.63 4.15 -0.05
C LEU A 25 4.78 3.49 0.70
N ASP A 26 4.59 3.36 2.01
CA ASP A 26 5.47 2.63 2.92
C ASP A 26 4.96 1.20 3.13
N ASP A 27 5.79 0.35 3.75
CA ASP A 27 5.46 -1.04 4.08
C ASP A 27 4.38 -1.14 5.19
N ILE A 28 3.12 -0.97 4.80
CA ILE A 28 1.98 -1.00 5.73
C ILE A 28 1.63 -2.41 6.21
N CYS A 29 2.11 -3.45 5.51
CA CYS A 29 1.79 -4.85 5.84
C CYS A 29 2.53 -5.36 7.08
N ARG A 30 3.52 -4.61 7.61
CA ARG A 30 4.08 -4.89 8.94
C ARG A 30 3.03 -4.82 10.04
N GLU A 31 2.14 -3.85 9.95
CA GLU A 31 1.07 -3.63 10.93
C GLU A 31 -0.21 -4.39 10.58
N MET A 32 -0.32 -4.86 9.33
CA MET A 32 -1.46 -5.61 8.78
C MET A 32 -0.98 -6.87 8.06
N PRO A 33 -0.40 -7.86 8.77
CA PRO A 33 0.23 -9.04 8.16
C PRO A 33 -0.73 -9.96 7.40
N ARG A 34 -2.05 -9.79 7.58
CA ARG A 34 -3.10 -10.54 6.89
C ARG A 34 -3.72 -9.79 5.70
N LEU A 35 -3.18 -8.61 5.35
CA LEU A 35 -3.73 -7.81 4.26
C LEU A 35 -3.62 -8.57 2.94
N ASN A 36 -4.76 -8.77 2.31
CA ASN A 36 -4.90 -9.53 1.08
C ASN A 36 -5.32 -8.64 -0.11
N TRP A 37 -6.07 -7.58 0.17
CA TRP A 37 -6.51 -6.59 -0.81
C TRP A 37 -6.19 -5.18 -0.34
N LEU A 38 -5.48 -4.44 -1.19
CA LEU A 38 -5.16 -3.03 -0.99
C LEU A 38 -5.65 -2.20 -2.18
N ASP A 39 -6.57 -1.29 -1.91
CA ASP A 39 -7.07 -0.33 -2.90
C ASP A 39 -6.59 1.08 -2.62
N LEU A 40 -5.78 1.61 -3.53
CA LEU A 40 -5.17 2.94 -3.50
C LEU A 40 -5.57 3.75 -4.74
N GLU A 41 -6.66 3.40 -5.43
CA GLU A 41 -7.11 4.13 -6.61
C GLU A 41 -7.28 5.63 -6.32
N GLY A 42 -6.93 6.47 -7.29
CA GLY A 42 -7.23 7.90 -7.23
C GLY A 42 -6.38 8.69 -6.24
N ASN A 43 -5.18 8.19 -5.92
CA ASN A 43 -4.21 8.88 -5.07
C ASN A 43 -3.16 9.64 -5.91
N LEU A 44 -2.10 10.13 -5.25
CA LEU A 44 -1.04 10.92 -5.85
C LEU A 44 0.32 10.21 -5.78
N ILE A 45 0.33 8.87 -5.72
CA ILE A 45 1.56 8.08 -5.55
C ILE A 45 2.41 8.21 -6.82
N GLU A 46 3.67 8.62 -6.66
CA GLU A 46 4.58 8.87 -7.79
C GLU A 46 5.59 7.74 -8.02
N MET A 47 5.95 7.02 -6.95
CA MET A 47 6.99 6.00 -6.97
C MET A 47 6.60 4.80 -6.13
N ILE A 48 6.92 3.60 -6.62
CA ILE A 48 6.90 2.37 -5.84
C ILE A 48 8.35 1.98 -5.54
N GLY A 49 8.71 1.98 -4.26
CA GLY A 49 10.05 1.68 -3.79
C GLY A 49 10.29 0.18 -3.59
N ASN A 50 11.55 -0.21 -3.44
CA ASN A 50 11.95 -1.60 -3.15
C ASN A 50 11.42 -2.14 -1.83
N THR A 51 10.94 -1.27 -0.93
CA THR A 51 10.41 -1.64 0.39
C THR A 51 8.91 -1.44 0.52
N SER A 52 8.22 -0.90 -0.49
CA SER A 52 6.80 -0.53 -0.38
C SER A 52 5.90 -1.73 -0.06
N PHE A 53 6.30 -2.95 -0.43
CA PHE A 53 5.51 -4.17 -0.22
C PHE A 53 6.29 -5.33 0.42
N CYS A 54 7.46 -5.08 1.01
CA CYS A 54 8.33 -6.16 1.51
C CYS A 54 7.65 -7.10 2.52
N SER A 55 6.75 -6.59 3.38
CA SER A 55 6.04 -7.42 4.36
C SER A 55 4.66 -7.88 3.88
N CYS A 56 4.27 -7.57 2.65
CA CYS A 56 2.94 -7.88 2.07
C CYS A 56 2.85 -9.30 1.51
N SER A 57 3.26 -10.31 2.29
CA SER A 57 3.33 -11.71 1.85
C SER A 57 1.97 -12.34 1.51
N MET A 58 0.87 -11.78 2.02
CA MET A 58 -0.50 -12.26 1.80
C MET A 58 -1.25 -11.44 0.73
N LEU A 59 -0.65 -10.38 0.18
CA LEU A 59 -1.32 -9.48 -0.74
C LEU A 59 -1.50 -10.16 -2.11
N THR A 60 -2.75 -10.21 -2.58
CA THR A 60 -3.11 -10.81 -3.88
C THR A 60 -3.76 -9.82 -4.82
N VAL A 61 -4.35 -8.75 -4.28
CA VAL A 61 -4.98 -7.68 -5.07
C VAL A 61 -4.39 -6.35 -4.65
N LEU A 62 -3.82 -5.64 -5.62
CA LEU A 62 -3.28 -4.30 -5.47
C LEU A 62 -3.86 -3.40 -6.57
N VAL A 63 -4.60 -2.38 -6.15
CA VAL A 63 -5.28 -1.45 -7.05
C VAL A 63 -4.59 -0.09 -6.97
N LEU A 64 -3.95 0.31 -8.07
CA LEU A 64 -3.15 1.55 -8.16
C LEU A 64 -3.60 2.49 -9.29
N GLN A 65 -4.72 2.22 -9.96
CA GLN A 65 -5.20 3.09 -11.04
C GLN A 65 -5.39 4.54 -10.57
N ARG A 66 -5.30 5.49 -11.52
CA ARG A 66 -5.47 6.93 -11.25
C ARG A 66 -4.51 7.47 -10.19
N ASN A 67 -3.29 6.93 -10.14
CA ASN A 67 -2.15 7.52 -9.43
C ASN A 67 -1.23 8.27 -10.41
N ARG A 68 -0.08 8.75 -9.92
CA ARG A 68 0.94 9.46 -10.71
C ARG A 68 2.23 8.66 -10.86
N ILE A 69 2.11 7.33 -10.82
CA ILE A 69 3.27 6.42 -10.77
C ILE A 69 4.07 6.58 -12.06
N SER A 70 5.31 7.04 -11.91
CA SER A 70 6.27 7.26 -12.99
C SER A 70 7.50 6.37 -12.87
N TYR A 71 7.70 5.77 -11.70
CA TYR A 71 8.82 4.87 -11.42
C TYR A 71 8.38 3.71 -10.52
N ILE A 72 8.80 2.50 -10.87
CA ILE A 72 8.66 1.30 -10.07
C ILE A 72 10.04 0.69 -9.96
N HIS A 73 10.51 0.48 -8.73
CA HIS A 73 11.79 -0.19 -8.49
C HIS A 73 11.73 -1.64 -8.99
N GLU A 74 12.82 -2.17 -9.56
CA GLU A 74 12.94 -3.54 -10.08
C GLU A 74 12.67 -4.68 -9.06
N ARG A 75 12.56 -4.33 -7.78
CA ARG A 75 12.37 -5.25 -6.64
C ARG A 75 11.20 -4.83 -5.75
N ALA A 76 10.35 -3.95 -6.28
CA ALA A 76 9.10 -3.57 -5.63
C ALA A 76 8.18 -4.79 -5.44
#